data_AF-A0A9E6CAP2-F1
#
_entry.id   AF-A0A9E6CAP2-F1
#
_cell.length_a   1.000
_cell.length_b   1.000
_cell.length_c   1.000
_cell.angle_alpha   90.00
_cell.angle_beta   90.00
_cell.angle_gamma   90.00
#
_symmetry.space_group_name_H-M   'P 1'
#
loop_
_entity.id
_entity.type
_entity.pdbx_description
1 polymer ?
#
loop_
_entity_poly.entity_id
_entity_poly.type
_entity_poly.pdbx_seq_one_letter_code
_entity_poly.pdbx_strand_id
1 'polypeptide(L)'
;MENTRKEVFSNLEKIEEYLKKLEKENSELIFRIKYLEKQLEELRKPPFTVAYVKQIVDEDHAIVRLSTGFELFVYILDELKGRVGEGDVVLLSKNNSTIIRVLESAEKSEFFVLERPRVTFKDVAGLKKQIEKLKEIVELPLRRPELFEQLGIRPPKGVLLYGPPGCGKTLLAKAVAAESGANFVYVTGSEFARKYVGEGAELVRRLFRTARKHAPCIIFIDEIDAIGARRMYSESGAEREVSRTLNQLLAEMDGFEPNERVVVLAATNRLDVLDPALLRPGRFDRIIEIPLPDKQAREEIFALYLSRVRCTEPFDCKLLAEITEGFSGAEIELAVKEAALRALKDGRDSLSEQDLLKAIEEIKERKRKAFELLPAAASRYRISVY
;
A
#
# COMPACT_ATOMS: atom_id res chain seq x y z
N MET A 1 -26.16 -78.79 -35.28
CA MET A 1 -25.24 -78.32 -34.22
C MET A 1 -24.03 -77.57 -34.77
N GLU A 2 -23.47 -77.98 -35.91
CA GLU A 2 -22.26 -77.36 -36.47
C GLU A 2 -22.48 -75.96 -37.08
N ASN A 3 -23.62 -75.71 -37.75
CA ASN A 3 -23.97 -74.39 -38.29
C ASN A 3 -24.24 -73.35 -37.20
N THR A 4 -24.98 -73.72 -36.15
CA THR A 4 -25.29 -72.82 -35.02
C THR A 4 -24.03 -72.41 -34.27
N ARG A 5 -23.06 -73.32 -34.15
CA ARG A 5 -21.77 -73.04 -33.53
C ARG A 5 -20.96 -72.07 -34.39
N LYS A 6 -20.95 -72.23 -35.72
CA LYS A 6 -20.30 -71.30 -36.66
C LYS A 6 -20.91 -69.89 -36.63
N GLU A 7 -22.23 -69.77 -36.52
CA GLU A 7 -22.91 -68.47 -36.38
C GLU A 7 -22.58 -67.78 -35.06
N VAL A 8 -22.54 -68.51 -33.95
CA VAL A 8 -22.15 -67.96 -32.64
C VAL A 8 -20.69 -67.48 -32.65
N PHE A 9 -19.79 -68.23 -33.28
CA PHE A 9 -18.39 -67.82 -33.45
C PHE A 9 -18.27 -66.56 -34.33
N SER A 10 -18.99 -66.49 -35.46
CA SER A 10 -18.99 -65.31 -36.31
C SER A 10 -19.57 -64.06 -35.61
N ASN A 11 -20.59 -64.23 -34.77
CA ASN A 11 -21.14 -63.12 -33.99
C ASN A 11 -20.21 -62.69 -32.84
N LEU A 12 -19.51 -63.63 -32.20
CA LEU A 12 -18.47 -63.33 -31.21
C LEU A 12 -17.33 -62.52 -31.85
N GLU A 13 -16.85 -62.93 -33.02
CA GLU A 13 -15.82 -62.20 -33.77
C GLU A 13 -16.25 -60.77 -34.10
N LYS A 14 -17.51 -60.58 -34.55
CA LYS A 14 -18.06 -59.23 -34.81
C LYS A 14 -18.18 -58.38 -33.56
N ILE A 15 -18.56 -58.97 -32.42
CA ILE A 15 -18.65 -58.24 -31.15
C ILE A 15 -17.26 -57.87 -30.64
N GLU A 16 -16.28 -58.77 -30.73
CA GLU A 16 -14.88 -58.48 -30.38
C GLU A 16 -14.28 -57.38 -31.26
N GLU A 17 -14.59 -57.38 -32.55
CA GLU A 17 -14.16 -56.33 -33.48
C GLU A 17 -14.80 -54.97 -33.14
N TYR A 18 -16.09 -54.97 -32.80
CA TYR A 18 -16.80 -53.77 -32.36
C TYR A 18 -16.28 -53.23 -31.03
N LEU A 19 -15.99 -54.11 -30.06
CA LEU A 19 -15.37 -53.73 -28.78
C LEU A 19 -13.99 -53.12 -28.99
N LYS A 20 -13.14 -53.72 -29.83
CA LYS A 20 -11.82 -53.14 -30.18
C LYS A 20 -11.95 -51.76 -30.82
N LYS A 21 -12.96 -51.56 -31.66
CA LYS A 21 -13.23 -50.25 -32.28
C LYS A 21 -13.64 -49.20 -31.23
N LEU A 22 -14.55 -49.57 -30.32
CA LEU A 22 -14.99 -48.70 -29.22
C LEU A 22 -13.85 -48.38 -28.25
N GLU A 23 -13.01 -49.36 -27.91
CA GLU A 23 -11.83 -49.14 -27.06
C GLU A 23 -10.85 -48.15 -27.71
N LYS A 24 -10.66 -48.27 -29.03
CA LYS A 24 -9.85 -47.32 -29.79
C LYS A 24 -10.47 -45.91 -29.78
N GLU A 25 -11.75 -45.77 -30.09
CA GLU A 25 -12.46 -44.48 -30.05
C GLU A 25 -12.41 -43.85 -28.65
N ASN A 26 -12.62 -44.65 -27.60
CA ASN A 26 -12.56 -44.17 -26.22
C ASN A 26 -11.14 -43.72 -25.84
N SER A 27 -10.11 -44.44 -26.27
CA SER A 27 -8.71 -44.04 -26.07
C SER A 27 -8.37 -42.72 -26.79
N GLU A 28 -8.90 -42.53 -27.99
CA GLU A 28 -8.73 -41.29 -28.78
C GLU A 28 -9.45 -40.11 -28.10
N LEU A 29 -10.67 -40.33 -27.59
CA LEU A 29 -11.42 -39.32 -26.84
C LEU A 29 -10.71 -38.93 -25.54
N ILE A 30 -10.21 -39.90 -24.77
CA ILE A 30 -9.45 -39.64 -23.54
C ILE A 30 -8.18 -38.83 -23.85
N PHE A 31 -7.48 -39.16 -24.94
CA PHE A 31 -6.32 -38.39 -25.37
C PHE A 31 -6.70 -36.96 -25.77
N ARG A 32 -7.83 -36.79 -26.47
CA ARG A 32 -8.32 -35.48 -26.89
C ARG A 32 -8.73 -34.62 -25.69
N ILE A 33 -9.40 -35.20 -24.70
CA ILE A 33 -9.75 -34.52 -23.44
C ILE A 33 -8.48 -34.05 -22.74
N LYS A 34 -7.50 -34.93 -22.51
CA LYS A 34 -6.22 -34.56 -21.88
C LYS A 34 -5.47 -33.47 -22.65
N TYR A 35 -5.51 -33.51 -23.98
CA TYR A 35 -4.91 -32.48 -24.82
C TYR A 35 -5.62 -31.13 -24.66
N LEU A 36 -6.95 -31.12 -24.66
CA LEU A 36 -7.76 -29.92 -24.47
C LEU A 36 -7.59 -29.34 -23.07
N GLU A 37 -7.58 -30.18 -22.03
CA GLU A 37 -7.31 -29.77 -20.65
C GLU A 37 -5.95 -29.08 -20.53
N LYS A 38 -4.91 -29.64 -21.16
CA LYS A 38 -3.57 -29.04 -21.19
C LYS A 38 -3.54 -27.69 -21.92
N GLN A 39 -4.27 -27.56 -23.04
CA GLN A 39 -4.37 -26.27 -23.73
C GLN A 39 -5.12 -25.23 -22.89
N LEU A 40 -6.16 -25.65 -22.18
CA LEU A 40 -6.93 -24.78 -21.29
C LEU A 40 -6.07 -24.33 -20.10
N GLU A 41 -5.22 -25.22 -19.58
CA GLU A 41 -4.25 -24.91 -18.52
C GLU A 41 -3.16 -23.94 -18.99
N GLU A 42 -2.73 -24.01 -20.26
CA GLU A 42 -1.84 -23.02 -20.87
C GLU A 42 -2.50 -21.65 -21.08
N LEU A 43 -3.78 -21.61 -21.45
CA LEU A 43 -4.55 -20.36 -21.56
C LEU A 43 -4.85 -19.74 -20.20
N ARG A 44 -4.88 -20.55 -19.14
CA ARG A 44 -4.94 -20.14 -17.73
C ARG A 44 -3.55 -19.81 -17.16
N LYS A 45 -2.56 -19.49 -17.99
CA LYS A 45 -1.27 -18.94 -17.54
C LYS A 45 -1.25 -17.41 -17.64
N PRO A 46 -0.51 -16.73 -16.76
CA PRO A 46 -0.33 -15.27 -16.82
C PRO A 46 0.21 -14.83 -18.19
N PRO A 47 -0.12 -13.61 -18.65
CA PRO A 47 -0.49 -12.47 -17.80
C PRO A 47 -2.01 -12.19 -17.71
N PHE A 48 -2.47 -11.99 -16.47
CA PHE A 48 -3.84 -11.57 -16.17
C PHE A 48 -3.92 -10.08 -15.82
N THR A 49 -5.12 -9.51 -15.92
CA THR A 49 -5.43 -8.14 -15.49
C THR A 49 -6.71 -8.12 -14.68
N VAL A 50 -6.77 -7.27 -13.67
CA VAL A 50 -7.98 -7.06 -12.87
C VAL A 50 -8.85 -5.97 -13.52
N ALA A 51 -10.15 -6.20 -13.58
CA ALA A 51 -11.11 -5.23 -14.09
C ALA A 51 -12.42 -5.24 -13.31
N TYR A 52 -13.16 -4.14 -13.39
CA TYR A 52 -14.48 -3.97 -12.80
C TYR A 52 -15.55 -4.12 -13.86
N VAL A 53 -16.55 -4.97 -13.65
CA VAL A 53 -17.70 -5.10 -14.54
C VAL A 53 -18.54 -3.84 -14.42
N LYS A 54 -18.54 -3.03 -15.48
CA LYS A 54 -19.34 -1.80 -15.53
C LYS A 54 -20.78 -2.11 -15.89
N GLN A 55 -20.98 -2.98 -16.87
CA GLN A 55 -22.28 -3.33 -17.40
C GLN A 55 -22.22 -4.71 -18.05
N ILE A 56 -23.28 -5.50 -17.92
CA ILE A 56 -23.45 -6.75 -18.67
C ILE A 56 -24.25 -6.41 -19.93
N VAL A 57 -23.73 -6.78 -21.10
CA VAL A 57 -24.37 -6.47 -22.39
C VAL A 57 -25.38 -7.56 -22.75
N ASP A 58 -24.97 -8.82 -22.59
CA ASP A 58 -25.80 -10.02 -22.81
C ASP A 58 -25.23 -11.20 -21.99
N GLU A 59 -25.73 -12.43 -22.23
CA GLU A 59 -25.28 -13.64 -21.51
C GLU A 59 -23.80 -14.00 -21.75
N ASP A 60 -23.21 -13.54 -22.86
CA ASP A 60 -21.86 -13.90 -23.31
C ASP A 60 -20.86 -12.75 -23.16
N HIS A 61 -21.33 -11.52 -22.99
CA HIS A 61 -20.49 -10.32 -23.08
C HIS A 61 -20.74 -9.31 -21.95
N ALA A 62 -19.65 -8.68 -21.51
CA ALA A 62 -19.67 -7.59 -20.55
C ALA A 62 -18.75 -6.44 -20.98
N ILE A 63 -19.07 -5.23 -20.50
CA ILE A 63 -18.16 -4.09 -20.54
C ILE A 63 -17.47 -4.01 -19.18
N VAL A 64 -16.14 -4.04 -19.20
CA VAL A 64 -15.30 -3.96 -18.00
C VAL A 64 -14.40 -2.73 -18.06
N ARG A 65 -14.13 -2.14 -16.90
CA ARG A 65 -13.17 -1.05 -16.72
C ARG A 65 -11.90 -1.60 -16.07
N LEU A 66 -10.78 -1.46 -16.77
CA LEU A 66 -9.46 -1.80 -16.26
C LEU A 66 -9.04 -0.84 -15.14
N SER A 67 -8.08 -1.26 -14.31
CA SER A 67 -7.44 -0.40 -13.30
C SER A 67 -6.77 0.85 -13.87
N THR A 68 -6.41 0.82 -15.15
CA THR A 68 -5.86 1.96 -15.90
C THR A 68 -6.93 2.96 -16.36
N GLY A 69 -8.21 2.66 -16.14
CA GLY A 69 -9.36 3.51 -16.53
C GLY A 69 -9.95 3.23 -17.91
N PHE A 70 -9.28 2.41 -18.73
CA PHE A 70 -9.80 2.00 -20.04
C PHE A 70 -10.99 1.04 -19.93
N GLU A 71 -11.97 1.21 -20.79
CA GLU A 71 -13.14 0.32 -20.90
C GLU A 71 -12.95 -0.64 -22.06
N LEU A 72 -13.24 -1.92 -21.82
CA LEU A 72 -13.10 -3.00 -22.78
C LEU A 72 -14.39 -3.81 -22.86
N PHE A 73 -14.73 -4.24 -24.08
CA PHE A 73 -15.73 -5.26 -24.31
C PHE A 73 -15.06 -6.63 -24.19
N VAL A 74 -15.60 -7.50 -23.35
CA VAL A 74 -14.99 -8.76 -22.96
C VAL A 74 -15.98 -9.91 -22.99
N TYR A 75 -15.46 -11.11 -23.23
CA TYR A 75 -16.25 -12.35 -23.21
C TYR A 75 -16.35 -12.92 -21.79
N ILE A 76 -17.50 -13.50 -21.47
CA ILE A 76 -17.77 -14.22 -20.23
C ILE A 76 -17.58 -15.72 -20.52
N LEU A 77 -16.73 -16.38 -19.72
CA LEU A 77 -16.50 -17.81 -19.84
C LEU A 77 -17.77 -18.58 -19.41
N ASP A 78 -18.12 -19.65 -20.11
CA ASP A 78 -19.39 -20.38 -19.92
C ASP A 78 -19.66 -20.77 -18.45
N GLU A 79 -18.61 -21.14 -17.71
CA GLU A 79 -18.65 -21.52 -16.29
C GLU A 79 -19.08 -20.37 -15.35
N LEU A 80 -19.02 -19.12 -15.83
CA LEU A 80 -19.28 -17.90 -15.07
C LEU A 80 -20.57 -17.21 -15.49
N LYS A 81 -21.26 -17.72 -16.51
CA LYS A 81 -22.56 -17.20 -16.93
C LYS A 81 -23.56 -17.23 -15.77
N GLY A 82 -24.26 -16.12 -15.56
CA GLY A 82 -25.19 -15.94 -14.43
C GLY A 82 -24.55 -15.75 -13.05
N ARG A 83 -23.22 -15.88 -12.91
CA ARG A 83 -22.48 -15.63 -11.66
C ARG A 83 -21.80 -14.26 -11.62
N VAL A 84 -21.61 -13.64 -12.78
CA VAL A 84 -21.01 -12.30 -12.93
C VAL A 84 -22.14 -11.27 -12.83
N GLY A 85 -22.01 -10.30 -11.93
CA GLY A 85 -22.91 -9.16 -11.79
C GLY A 85 -22.25 -7.82 -12.12
N GLU A 86 -23.06 -6.79 -12.35
CA GLU A 86 -22.57 -5.41 -12.44
C GLU A 86 -21.94 -4.98 -11.11
N GLY A 87 -20.75 -4.36 -11.19
CA GLY A 87 -19.95 -4.00 -10.01
C GLY A 87 -19.01 -5.09 -9.50
N ASP A 88 -19.02 -6.29 -10.10
CA ASP A 88 -18.06 -7.34 -9.73
C ASP A 88 -16.64 -7.04 -10.22
N VAL A 89 -15.67 -7.53 -9.46
CA VAL A 89 -14.25 -7.49 -9.85
C VAL A 89 -13.91 -8.83 -10.46
N VAL A 90 -13.31 -8.80 -11.64
CA VAL A 90 -13.06 -9.97 -12.46
C VAL A 90 -11.60 -10.03 -12.91
N LEU A 91 -11.09 -11.25 -13.05
CA LEU A 91 -9.79 -11.52 -13.66
C LEU A 91 -9.97 -11.71 -15.16
N LEU A 92 -9.30 -10.86 -15.94
CA LEU A 92 -9.22 -10.92 -17.38
C LEU A 92 -7.92 -11.55 -17.83
N SER A 93 -8.00 -12.43 -18.84
CA SER A 93 -6.82 -12.78 -19.63
C SER A 93 -6.41 -11.59 -20.50
N LYS A 94 -5.12 -11.21 -20.48
CA LYS A 94 -4.61 -10.19 -21.42
C LYS A 94 -4.62 -10.66 -22.88
N ASN A 95 -4.61 -11.97 -23.10
CA ASN A 95 -4.41 -12.52 -24.44
C ASN A 95 -5.69 -12.53 -25.27
N ASN A 96 -6.85 -12.77 -24.64
CA ASN A 96 -8.13 -12.93 -25.33
C ASN A 96 -9.28 -12.14 -24.70
N SER A 97 -8.98 -11.19 -23.79
CA SER A 97 -9.97 -10.29 -23.20
C SER A 97 -11.21 -11.04 -22.67
N THR A 98 -10.98 -12.18 -22.02
CA THR A 98 -12.04 -13.06 -21.48
C THR A 98 -11.98 -13.04 -19.95
N ILE A 99 -13.15 -12.98 -19.32
CA ILE A 99 -13.31 -13.11 -17.87
C ILE A 99 -13.09 -14.58 -17.49
N ILE A 100 -11.97 -14.85 -16.81
CA ILE A 100 -11.58 -16.21 -16.40
C ILE A 100 -12.17 -16.57 -15.04
N ARG A 101 -12.36 -15.57 -14.17
CA ARG A 101 -12.83 -15.76 -12.81
C ARG A 101 -13.47 -14.49 -12.24
N VAL A 102 -14.57 -14.66 -11.51
CA VAL A 102 -15.10 -13.62 -10.62
C VAL A 102 -14.34 -13.68 -9.29
N LEU A 103 -13.77 -12.56 -8.87
CA LEU A 103 -13.10 -12.46 -7.59
C LEU A 103 -14.18 -12.29 -6.49
N GLU A 104 -14.18 -13.18 -5.51
CA GLU A 104 -15.07 -13.08 -4.35
C GLU A 104 -14.72 -11.82 -3.51
N SER A 105 -15.64 -11.30 -2.68
CA SER A 105 -15.35 -10.11 -1.84
C SER A 105 -14.11 -10.24 -0.95
N ALA A 106 -13.73 -11.48 -0.59
CA ALA A 106 -12.47 -11.78 0.10
C ALA A 106 -11.22 -11.68 -0.81
N GLU A 107 -11.35 -11.73 -2.13
CA GLU A 107 -10.29 -11.49 -3.12
C GLU A 107 -10.38 -10.07 -3.74
N LYS A 108 -11.55 -9.41 -3.70
CA LYS A 108 -11.77 -8.00 -4.13
C LYS A 108 -10.91 -6.99 -3.37
N SER A 109 -10.37 -7.38 -2.21
CA SER A 109 -9.53 -6.57 -1.33
C SER A 109 -8.15 -7.18 -1.07
N GLU A 110 -7.69 -8.11 -1.93
CA GLU A 110 -6.26 -8.39 -2.02
C GLU A 110 -5.55 -7.17 -2.58
N PHE A 111 -4.66 -6.59 -1.79
CA PHE A 111 -3.40 -5.89 -2.13
C PHE A 111 -3.14 -4.82 -1.06
N PHE A 112 -3.15 -5.20 0.22
CA PHE A 112 -2.15 -4.59 1.09
C PHE A 112 -0.81 -5.11 0.56
N VAL A 113 -0.12 -4.27 -0.22
CA VAL A 113 1.19 -4.62 -0.76
C VAL A 113 2.09 -4.81 0.45
N LEU A 114 2.44 -6.06 0.72
CA LEU A 114 3.46 -6.42 1.69
C LEU A 114 4.79 -6.01 1.07
N GLU A 115 5.23 -4.81 1.40
CA GLU A 115 6.51 -4.31 0.96
C GLU A 115 7.59 -4.80 1.92
N ARG A 116 8.75 -5.14 1.36
CA ARG A 116 10.01 -5.13 2.11
C ARG A 116 10.75 -3.88 1.68
N PRO A 117 10.56 -2.75 2.38
CA PRO A 117 11.25 -1.51 2.01
C PRO A 117 12.76 -1.75 2.01
N ARG A 118 13.45 -1.18 1.03
CA ARG A 118 14.92 -1.22 0.91
C ARG A 118 15.58 0.05 1.49
N VAL A 119 14.77 0.97 2.02
CA VAL A 119 15.22 2.23 2.59
C VAL A 119 15.94 1.94 3.89
N THR A 120 17.13 2.48 4.09
CA THR A 120 17.91 2.29 5.32
C THR A 120 17.93 3.56 6.15
N PHE A 121 18.42 3.49 7.40
CA PHE A 121 18.62 4.71 8.20
C PHE A 121 19.61 5.70 7.58
N LYS A 122 20.48 5.24 6.66
CA LYS A 122 21.39 6.13 5.92
C LYS A 122 20.66 7.03 4.94
N ASP A 123 19.46 6.63 4.51
CA ASP A 123 18.59 7.44 3.65
C ASP A 123 17.75 8.45 4.44
N VAL A 124 17.84 8.45 5.79
CA VAL A 124 17.13 9.37 6.68
C VAL A 124 18.14 10.29 7.39
N ALA A 125 18.28 11.52 6.90
CA ALA A 125 19.17 12.52 7.49
C ALA A 125 18.46 13.39 8.56
N GLY A 126 19.19 13.88 9.56
CA GLY A 126 18.68 14.89 10.51
C GLY A 126 17.70 14.42 11.60
N LEU A 127 17.36 13.13 11.68
CA LEU A 127 16.37 12.59 12.64
C LEU A 127 16.95 11.57 13.64
N LYS A 128 18.23 11.69 14.01
CA LYS A 128 18.96 10.70 14.82
C LYS A 128 18.25 10.35 16.14
N LYS A 129 17.76 11.34 16.87
CA LYS A 129 17.05 11.14 18.15
C LYS A 129 15.75 10.37 17.97
N GLN A 130 15.01 10.64 16.90
CA GLN A 130 13.75 9.98 16.60
C GLN A 130 13.97 8.56 16.09
N ILE A 131 15.03 8.34 15.30
CA ILE A 131 15.46 7.01 14.87
C ILE A 131 15.77 6.13 16.08
N GLU A 132 16.56 6.63 17.04
CA GLU A 132 16.93 5.88 18.25
C GLU A 132 15.71 5.46 19.07
N LYS A 133 14.79 6.41 19.34
CA LYS A 133 13.53 6.11 20.04
C LYS A 133 12.70 5.07 19.30
N LEU A 134 12.53 5.23 17.98
CA LEU A 134 11.70 4.33 17.20
C LEU A 134 12.34 2.93 17.10
N LYS A 135 13.67 2.85 17.05
CA LYS A 135 14.42 1.60 17.09
C LYS A 135 14.17 0.85 18.40
N GLU A 136 14.27 1.51 19.55
CA GLU A 136 13.97 0.88 20.84
C GLU A 136 12.54 0.36 20.94
N ILE A 137 11.58 1.15 20.45
CA ILE A 137 10.15 0.85 20.55
C ILE A 137 9.71 -0.25 19.58
N VAL A 138 10.30 -0.32 18.38
CA VAL A 138 9.84 -1.22 17.32
C VAL A 138 10.75 -2.44 17.15
N GLU A 139 12.07 -2.27 17.19
CA GLU A 139 13.01 -3.37 16.94
C GLU A 139 13.03 -4.36 18.11
N LEU A 140 12.98 -3.87 19.35
CA LEU A 140 13.09 -4.71 20.54
C LEU A 140 11.92 -5.70 20.67
N PRO A 141 10.63 -5.28 20.52
CA PRO A 141 9.51 -6.23 20.55
C PRO A 141 9.51 -7.24 19.40
N LEU A 142 9.99 -6.84 18.22
CA LEU A 142 10.00 -7.70 17.04
C LEU A 142 11.13 -8.74 17.09
N ARG A 143 12.31 -8.36 17.58
CA ARG A 143 13.48 -9.24 17.62
C ARG A 143 13.58 -10.08 18.90
N ARG A 144 13.18 -9.54 20.06
CA ARG A 144 13.34 -10.19 21.37
C ARG A 144 12.08 -10.06 22.24
N PRO A 145 10.95 -10.65 21.83
CA PRO A 145 9.71 -10.64 22.61
C PRO A 145 9.87 -11.31 23.98
N GLU A 146 10.73 -12.32 24.09
CA GLU A 146 11.04 -13.08 25.31
C GLU A 146 11.47 -12.19 26.49
N LEU A 147 12.17 -11.08 26.22
CA LEU A 147 12.62 -10.15 27.26
C LEU A 147 11.44 -9.46 27.95
N PHE A 148 10.37 -9.17 27.21
CA PHE A 148 9.16 -8.55 27.75
C PHE A 148 8.37 -9.55 28.61
N GLU A 149 8.29 -10.81 28.17
CA GLU A 149 7.66 -11.89 28.94
C GLU A 149 8.40 -12.14 30.27
N GLN A 150 9.74 -12.21 30.24
CA GLN A 150 10.57 -12.41 31.45
C GLN A 150 10.44 -11.27 32.46
N LEU A 151 10.34 -10.03 31.98
CA LEU A 151 10.15 -8.84 32.81
C LEU A 151 8.68 -8.66 33.25
N GLY A 152 7.74 -9.44 32.71
CA GLY A 152 6.31 -9.32 33.01
C GLY A 152 5.67 -8.03 32.50
N ILE A 153 6.29 -7.36 31.52
CA ILE A 153 5.80 -6.11 30.93
C ILE A 153 5.23 -6.37 29.54
N ARG A 154 4.23 -5.57 29.14
CA ARG A 154 3.67 -5.65 27.78
C ARG A 154 4.51 -4.77 26.84
N PRO A 155 4.85 -5.25 25.64
CA PRO A 155 5.50 -4.41 24.65
C PRO A 155 4.57 -3.27 24.21
N PRO A 156 5.13 -2.13 23.77
CA PRO A 156 4.33 -1.04 23.20
C PRO A 156 3.62 -1.51 21.94
N LYS A 157 2.32 -1.27 21.85
CA LYS A 157 1.48 -1.77 20.73
C LYS A 157 1.45 -0.81 19.55
N GLY A 158 1.45 0.49 19.83
CA GLY A 158 1.32 1.54 18.84
C GLY A 158 2.25 2.73 19.06
N VAL A 159 2.76 3.28 17.95
CA VAL A 159 3.53 4.53 17.92
C VAL A 159 2.85 5.53 16.99
N LEU A 160 2.66 6.76 17.48
CA LEU A 160 2.13 7.86 16.69
C LEU A 160 3.25 8.86 16.36
N LEU A 161 3.45 9.12 15.07
CA LEU A 161 4.38 10.11 14.54
C LEU A 161 3.59 11.40 14.20
N TYR A 162 3.91 12.52 14.83
CA TYR A 162 3.26 13.81 14.55
C TYR A 162 4.27 14.93 14.25
N GLY A 163 3.79 16.05 13.70
CA GLY A 163 4.65 17.16 13.20
C GLY A 163 4.32 17.58 11.77
N PRO A 164 5.02 18.56 11.20
CA PRO A 164 4.69 19.14 9.89
C PRO A 164 4.83 18.15 8.72
N PRO A 165 4.11 18.40 7.61
CA PRO A 165 4.24 17.63 6.38
C PRO A 165 5.65 17.79 5.78
N GLY A 166 6.09 16.79 5.01
CA GLY A 166 7.36 16.85 4.30
C GLY A 166 8.61 16.63 5.17
N CYS A 167 8.46 16.24 6.44
CA CYS A 167 9.59 15.96 7.34
C CYS A 167 9.98 14.46 7.40
N GLY A 168 9.50 13.65 6.46
CA GLY A 168 9.96 12.27 6.31
C GLY A 168 9.37 11.23 7.27
N LYS A 169 8.16 11.45 7.81
CA LYS A 169 7.46 10.47 8.69
C LYS A 169 7.32 9.10 8.03
N THR A 170 6.82 9.08 6.79
CA THR A 170 6.63 7.86 5.99
C THR A 170 7.97 7.21 5.64
N LEU A 171 9.00 8.02 5.36
CA LEU A 171 10.36 7.55 5.06
C LEU A 171 11.01 6.91 6.30
N LEU A 172 10.86 7.52 7.48
CA LEU A 172 11.33 6.98 8.75
C LEU A 172 10.67 5.63 9.07
N ALA A 173 9.35 5.52 8.88
CA ALA A 173 8.64 4.25 9.10
C ALA A 173 9.13 3.13 8.17
N LYS A 174 9.35 3.45 6.87
CA LYS A 174 9.92 2.50 5.90
C LYS A 174 11.34 2.07 6.29
N ALA A 175 12.17 3.00 6.77
CA ALA A 175 13.54 2.70 7.21
C ALA A 175 13.57 1.75 8.41
N VAL A 176 12.70 1.98 9.40
CA VAL A 176 12.60 1.10 10.58
C VAL A 176 12.14 -0.30 10.20
N ALA A 177 11.19 -0.42 9.27
CA ALA A 177 10.71 -1.72 8.80
C ALA A 177 11.80 -2.52 8.09
N ALA A 178 12.58 -1.88 7.23
CA ALA A 178 13.70 -2.49 6.53
C ALA A 178 14.78 -3.02 7.50
N GLU A 179 15.17 -2.20 8.47
CA GLU A 179 16.21 -2.53 9.46
C GLU A 179 15.76 -3.60 10.47
N SER A 180 14.48 -3.58 10.82
CA SER A 180 13.89 -4.63 11.67
C SER A 180 13.72 -5.96 10.94
N GLY A 181 13.80 -5.98 9.60
CA GLY A 181 13.54 -7.16 8.77
C GLY A 181 12.08 -7.61 8.80
N ALA A 182 11.17 -6.70 9.19
CA ALA A 182 9.75 -6.97 9.30
C ALA A 182 9.03 -6.71 7.96
N ASN A 183 7.93 -7.42 7.72
CA ASN A 183 7.06 -7.08 6.59
C ASN A 183 6.40 -5.73 6.85
N PHE A 184 6.21 -4.92 5.81
CA PHE A 184 5.63 -3.59 5.92
C PHE A 184 4.30 -3.55 5.18
N VAL A 185 3.24 -3.18 5.90
CA VAL A 185 1.93 -2.92 5.32
C VAL A 185 1.66 -1.43 5.39
N TYR A 186 1.55 -0.78 4.23
CA TYR A 186 1.22 0.64 4.12
C TYR A 186 -0.27 0.82 3.84
N VAL A 187 -0.93 1.71 4.58
CA VAL A 187 -2.33 2.10 4.36
C VAL A 187 -2.47 3.60 4.57
N THR A 188 -3.23 4.28 3.71
CA THR A 188 -3.59 5.68 3.93
C THR A 188 -4.89 5.78 4.72
N GLY A 189 -4.98 6.69 5.68
CA GLY A 189 -6.14 6.87 6.56
C GLY A 189 -7.44 7.11 5.79
N SER A 190 -7.37 7.81 4.66
CA SER A 190 -8.49 8.05 3.75
C SER A 190 -9.06 6.78 3.10
N GLU A 191 -8.30 5.69 2.99
CA GLU A 191 -8.77 4.41 2.41
C GLU A 191 -9.83 3.73 3.27
N PHE A 192 -9.83 4.04 4.57
CA PHE A 192 -10.83 3.57 5.53
C PHE A 192 -12.15 4.35 5.45
N ALA A 193 -12.16 5.54 4.85
CA ALA A 193 -13.35 6.37 4.70
C ALA A 193 -14.16 5.93 3.46
N ARG A 194 -14.93 4.84 3.60
CA ARG A 194 -15.76 4.26 2.53
C ARG A 194 -17.18 4.81 2.55
N LYS A 195 -17.83 4.81 1.37
CA LYS A 195 -19.21 5.28 1.19
C LYS A 195 -20.25 4.27 1.68
N TYR A 196 -19.90 2.98 1.66
CA TYR A 196 -20.80 1.90 2.06
C TYR A 196 -20.58 1.53 3.52
N VAL A 197 -21.69 1.20 4.18
CA VAL A 197 -21.73 0.89 5.61
C VAL A 197 -21.02 -0.45 5.88
N GLY A 198 -20.07 -0.46 6.80
CA GLY A 198 -19.35 -1.66 7.25
C GLY A 198 -18.06 -1.96 6.50
N GLU A 199 -17.83 -1.38 5.31
CA GLU A 199 -16.63 -1.65 4.51
C GLU A 199 -15.35 -1.20 5.22
N GLY A 200 -15.37 -0.05 5.88
CA GLY A 200 -14.19 0.46 6.60
C GLY A 200 -13.81 -0.44 7.78
N ALA A 201 -14.79 -0.91 8.54
CA ALA A 201 -14.57 -1.83 9.66
C ALA A 201 -14.06 -3.21 9.20
N GLU A 202 -14.59 -3.74 8.08
CA GLU A 202 -14.10 -4.98 7.49
C GLU A 202 -12.65 -4.85 7.01
N LEU A 203 -12.30 -3.71 6.38
CA LEU A 203 -10.94 -3.41 5.94
C LEU A 203 -9.95 -3.41 7.12
N VAL A 204 -10.31 -2.80 8.25
CA VAL A 204 -9.51 -2.82 9.48
C VAL A 204 -9.30 -4.26 9.97
N ARG A 205 -10.35 -5.09 10.07
CA ARG A 205 -10.20 -6.50 10.49
C ARG A 205 -9.26 -7.27 9.58
N ARG A 206 -9.37 -7.03 8.26
CA ARG A 206 -8.52 -7.67 7.25
C ARG A 206 -7.07 -7.22 7.35
N LEU A 207 -6.82 -5.93 7.57
CA LEU A 207 -5.48 -5.37 7.76
C LEU A 207 -4.74 -6.09 8.88
N PHE A 208 -5.37 -6.20 10.05
CA PHE A 208 -4.77 -6.87 11.20
C PHE A 208 -4.63 -8.38 10.98
N ARG A 209 -5.62 -9.04 10.37
CA ARG A 209 -5.51 -10.46 9.99
C ARG A 209 -4.32 -10.72 9.04
N THR A 210 -4.09 -9.83 8.08
CA THR A 210 -2.98 -9.91 7.14
C THR A 210 -1.65 -9.70 7.86
N ALA A 211 -1.54 -8.67 8.70
CA ALA A 211 -0.34 -8.42 9.49
C ALA A 211 0.02 -9.60 10.41
N ARG A 212 -0.97 -10.20 11.08
CA ARG A 212 -0.79 -11.41 11.92
C ARG A 212 -0.27 -12.60 11.11
N LYS A 213 -0.82 -12.85 9.91
CA LYS A 213 -0.36 -13.94 9.02
C LYS A 213 1.08 -13.76 8.54
N HIS A 214 1.53 -12.51 8.43
CA HIS A 214 2.85 -12.14 7.95
C HIS A 214 3.76 -11.61 9.05
N ALA A 215 3.53 -12.00 10.31
CA ALA A 215 4.40 -11.64 11.41
C ALA A 215 5.84 -12.18 11.19
N PRO A 216 6.90 -11.42 11.52
CA PRO A 216 6.90 -10.08 12.10
C PRO A 216 6.48 -9.01 11.08
N CYS A 217 5.55 -8.13 11.48
CA CYS A 217 4.94 -7.15 10.58
C CYS A 217 4.77 -5.78 11.25
N ILE A 218 4.95 -4.72 10.46
CA ILE A 218 4.66 -3.35 10.84
C ILE A 218 3.51 -2.86 9.98
N ILE A 219 2.43 -2.41 10.63
CA ILE A 219 1.32 -1.71 9.97
C ILE A 219 1.62 -0.22 10.05
N PHE A 220 1.69 0.47 8.92
CA PHE A 220 1.83 1.93 8.87
C PHE A 220 0.55 2.58 8.33
N ILE A 221 -0.08 3.41 9.15
CA ILE A 221 -1.27 4.19 8.80
C ILE A 221 -0.86 5.65 8.63
N ASP A 222 -0.78 6.14 7.39
CA ASP A 222 -0.57 7.57 7.12
C ASP A 222 -1.89 8.34 7.27
N GLU A 223 -1.84 9.66 7.52
CA GLU A 223 -3.02 10.51 7.63
C GLU A 223 -4.13 9.94 8.53
N ILE A 224 -3.77 9.42 9.71
CA ILE A 224 -4.74 8.80 10.63
C ILE A 224 -5.84 9.77 11.08
N ASP A 225 -5.60 11.08 10.98
CA ASP A 225 -6.59 12.13 11.21
C ASP A 225 -7.81 12.05 10.28
N ALA A 226 -7.70 11.39 9.12
CA ALA A 226 -8.83 11.14 8.23
C ALA A 226 -9.96 10.30 8.89
N ILE A 227 -9.61 9.38 9.79
CA ILE A 227 -10.58 8.56 10.55
C ILE A 227 -10.56 8.82 12.05
N GLY A 228 -9.49 9.43 12.55
CA GLY A 228 -9.22 9.67 13.96
C GLY A 228 -9.61 11.06 14.46
N ALA A 229 -10.18 11.93 13.62
CA ALA A 229 -10.57 13.27 14.05
C ALA A 229 -11.69 13.27 15.10
N ARG A 230 -11.57 14.17 16.09
CA ARG A 230 -12.47 14.40 17.21
C ARG A 230 -13.76 15.02 16.66
N ARG A 231 -14.87 14.32 16.84
CA ARG A 231 -16.16 14.71 16.25
C ARG A 231 -16.95 15.61 17.19
N MET A 232 -17.39 16.75 16.66
CA MET A 232 -18.46 17.56 17.22
C MET A 232 -19.77 17.09 16.58
N TYR A 233 -20.70 16.61 17.42
CA TYR A 233 -22.11 16.28 17.17
C TYR A 233 -22.68 16.63 15.77
N SER A 234 -22.41 15.82 14.75
CA SER A 234 -23.10 15.92 13.44
C SER A 234 -23.77 14.59 13.10
N GLU A 235 -25.01 14.64 12.64
CA GLU A 235 -25.89 13.47 12.40
C GLU A 235 -25.78 12.88 10.99
N SER A 236 -24.66 13.08 10.27
CA SER A 236 -24.51 12.57 8.91
C SER A 236 -24.19 11.06 8.90
N GLY A 237 -24.75 10.31 7.94
CA GLY A 237 -24.53 8.87 7.81
C GLY A 237 -23.07 8.47 7.53
N ALA A 238 -22.33 9.31 6.80
CA ALA A 238 -20.92 9.10 6.48
C ALA A 238 -20.02 9.19 7.73
N GLU A 239 -20.31 10.13 8.64
CA GLU A 239 -19.54 10.28 9.89
C GLU A 239 -19.74 9.12 10.85
N ARG A 240 -20.94 8.52 10.89
CA ARG A 240 -21.21 7.29 11.65
C ARG A 240 -20.37 6.13 11.13
N GLU A 241 -20.14 6.05 9.82
CA GLU A 241 -19.31 4.99 9.24
C GLU A 241 -17.84 5.12 9.61
N VAL A 242 -17.26 6.33 9.53
CA VAL A 242 -15.87 6.50 9.99
C VAL A 242 -15.77 6.34 11.52
N SER A 243 -16.85 6.56 12.30
CA SER A 243 -16.88 6.25 13.76
C SER A 243 -16.76 4.77 14.01
N ARG A 244 -17.53 3.99 13.25
CA ARG A 244 -17.51 2.55 13.33
C ARG A 244 -16.13 2.00 12.98
N THR A 245 -15.53 2.55 11.95
CA THR A 245 -14.19 2.17 11.47
C THR A 245 -13.10 2.50 12.51
N LEU A 246 -13.15 3.69 13.11
CA LEU A 246 -12.26 4.08 14.22
C LEU A 246 -12.42 3.15 15.43
N ASN A 247 -13.66 2.87 15.84
CA ASN A 247 -13.93 1.96 16.96
C ASN A 247 -13.43 0.55 16.68
N GLN A 248 -13.53 0.06 15.44
CA GLN A 248 -12.99 -1.23 15.06
C GLN A 248 -11.44 -1.22 15.09
N LEU A 249 -10.79 -0.13 14.69
CA LEU A 249 -9.33 0.02 14.81
C LEU A 249 -8.89 -0.06 16.27
N LEU A 250 -9.58 0.68 17.15
CA LEU A 250 -9.32 0.64 18.59
C LEU A 250 -9.53 -0.76 19.17
N ALA A 251 -10.59 -1.46 18.76
CA ALA A 251 -10.86 -2.81 19.22
C ALA A 251 -9.78 -3.82 18.79
N GLU A 252 -9.28 -3.73 17.55
CA GLU A 252 -8.15 -4.56 17.10
C GLU A 252 -6.84 -4.24 17.84
N MET A 253 -6.58 -2.95 18.15
CA MET A 253 -5.42 -2.55 18.95
C MET A 253 -5.49 -3.06 20.40
N ASP A 254 -6.66 -2.92 21.03
CA ASP A 254 -6.89 -3.42 22.40
C ASP A 254 -6.76 -4.96 22.43
N GLY A 255 -7.21 -5.64 21.37
CA GLY A 255 -7.19 -7.09 21.18
C GLY A 255 -5.83 -7.73 20.87
N PHE A 256 -4.75 -6.97 20.70
CA PHE A 256 -3.41 -7.55 20.51
C PHE A 256 -2.98 -8.39 21.72
N GLU A 257 -2.62 -9.65 21.46
CA GLU A 257 -1.80 -10.43 22.39
C GLU A 257 -0.32 -10.04 22.24
N PRO A 258 0.48 -10.04 23.33
CA PRO A 258 1.90 -9.68 23.30
C PRO A 258 2.74 -10.47 22.29
N ASN A 259 2.29 -11.67 21.91
CA ASN A 259 3.05 -12.64 21.14
C ASN A 259 2.81 -12.55 19.63
N GLU A 260 1.96 -11.64 19.17
CA GLU A 260 1.60 -11.52 17.75
C GLU A 260 2.72 -10.92 16.87
N ARG A 261 3.78 -10.33 17.45
CA ARG A 261 4.90 -9.68 16.73
C ARG A 261 4.43 -8.71 15.63
N VAL A 262 3.38 -7.96 15.93
CA VAL A 262 2.85 -6.89 15.08
C VAL A 262 2.94 -5.57 15.83
N VAL A 263 3.46 -4.54 15.17
CA VAL A 263 3.52 -3.17 15.71
C VAL A 263 2.75 -2.23 14.78
N VAL A 264 1.94 -1.34 15.35
CA VAL A 264 1.20 -0.32 14.60
C VAL A 264 1.93 1.01 14.68
N LEU A 265 2.32 1.55 13.53
CA LEU A 265 2.81 2.90 13.37
C LEU A 265 1.70 3.73 12.72
N ALA A 266 1.45 4.93 13.22
CA ALA A 266 0.54 5.88 12.60
C ALA A 266 1.22 7.24 12.43
N ALA A 267 0.86 7.97 11.38
CA ALA A 267 1.35 9.32 11.14
C ALA A 267 0.19 10.32 11.02
N THR A 268 0.39 11.52 11.56
CA THR A 268 -0.53 12.65 11.40
C THR A 268 0.27 13.95 11.26
N ASN A 269 -0.32 14.92 10.57
CA ASN A 269 0.18 16.30 10.57
C ASN A 269 -0.49 17.16 11.65
N ARG A 270 -1.59 16.68 12.24
CA ARG A 270 -2.47 17.42 13.13
C ARG A 270 -2.80 16.59 14.37
N LEU A 271 -2.00 16.74 15.42
CA LEU A 271 -2.27 16.07 16.70
C LEU A 271 -3.49 16.68 17.43
N ASP A 272 -3.75 17.97 17.19
CA ASP A 272 -4.84 18.76 17.80
C ASP A 272 -6.24 18.24 17.47
N VAL A 273 -6.41 17.67 16.27
CA VAL A 273 -7.72 17.16 15.82
C VAL A 273 -7.96 15.73 16.24
N LEU A 274 -6.97 14.98 16.73
CA LEU A 274 -7.16 13.56 17.01
C LEU A 274 -8.04 13.32 18.24
N ASP A 275 -8.83 12.25 18.19
CA ASP A 275 -9.62 11.75 19.31
C ASP A 275 -8.67 11.26 20.42
N PRO A 276 -8.78 11.78 21.65
CA PRO A 276 -7.97 11.32 22.79
C PRO A 276 -8.09 9.82 23.07
N ALA A 277 -9.14 9.15 22.59
CA ALA A 277 -9.28 7.71 22.68
C ALA A 277 -8.09 6.98 22.02
N LEU A 278 -7.52 7.52 20.93
CA LEU A 278 -6.36 6.94 20.26
C LEU A 278 -5.08 7.00 21.13
N LEU A 279 -4.97 8.02 21.97
CA LEU A 279 -3.78 8.31 22.79
C LEU A 279 -3.81 7.64 24.17
N ARG A 280 -4.80 6.79 24.44
CA ARG A 280 -4.89 6.07 25.72
C ARG A 280 -3.84 4.95 25.79
N PRO A 281 -3.30 4.64 26.98
CA PRO A 281 -2.42 3.50 27.18
C PRO A 281 -3.06 2.18 26.71
N GLY A 282 -2.27 1.33 26.05
CA GLY A 282 -2.70 0.12 25.33
C GLY A 282 -2.96 0.32 23.83
N ARG A 283 -2.82 1.55 23.31
CA ARG A 283 -3.09 1.93 21.91
C ARG A 283 -1.86 2.65 21.32
N PHE A 284 -1.93 3.96 21.07
CA PHE A 284 -0.77 4.76 20.69
C PHE A 284 -0.04 5.29 21.93
N ASP A 285 0.63 4.37 22.61
CA ASP A 285 1.29 4.59 23.91
C ASP A 285 2.51 5.50 23.81
N ARG A 286 3.11 5.53 22.60
CA ARG A 286 4.31 6.30 22.30
C ARG A 286 3.99 7.33 21.23
N ILE A 287 4.23 8.59 21.57
CA ILE A 287 4.04 9.72 20.66
C ILE A 287 5.43 10.30 20.37
N ILE A 288 5.82 10.36 19.10
CA ILE A 288 7.11 10.89 18.66
C ILE A 288 6.86 12.10 17.77
N GLU A 289 7.45 13.23 18.17
CA GLU A 289 7.47 14.44 17.38
C GLU A 289 8.56 14.39 16.31
N ILE A 290 8.17 14.69 15.08
CA ILE A 290 9.05 14.91 13.93
C ILE A 290 9.01 16.42 13.63
N PRO A 291 9.91 17.22 14.21
CA PRO A 291 9.91 18.66 14.02
C PRO A 291 10.42 19.06 12.63
N LEU A 292 10.33 20.34 12.30
CA LEU A 292 11.08 20.90 11.17
C LEU A 292 12.60 20.69 11.42
N PRO A 293 13.39 20.43 10.36
CA PRO A 293 14.81 20.22 10.51
C PRO A 293 15.51 21.50 11.00
N ASP A 294 16.33 21.37 12.04
CA ASP A 294 17.24 22.42 12.48
C ASP A 294 18.37 22.64 11.46
N LYS A 295 19.23 23.63 11.71
CA LYS A 295 20.34 23.97 10.78
C LYS A 295 21.24 22.75 10.50
N GLN A 296 21.56 21.97 11.53
CA GLN A 296 22.43 20.80 11.38
C GLN A 296 21.73 19.68 10.60
N ALA A 297 20.45 19.45 10.86
CA ALA A 297 19.63 18.50 10.11
C ALA A 297 19.51 18.92 8.64
N ARG A 298 19.33 20.21 8.33
CA ARG A 298 19.30 20.69 6.94
C ARG A 298 20.64 20.47 6.23
N GLU A 299 21.77 20.72 6.89
CA GLU A 299 23.10 20.42 6.35
C GLU A 299 23.23 18.93 5.98
N GLU A 300 22.83 18.04 6.89
CA GLU A 300 22.84 16.58 6.64
C GLU A 300 21.91 16.18 5.48
N ILE A 301 20.71 16.79 5.38
CA ILE A 301 19.75 16.51 4.32
C ILE A 301 20.27 16.99 2.95
N PHE A 302 20.86 18.20 2.87
CA PHE A 302 21.49 18.68 1.65
C PHE A 302 22.63 17.78 1.21
N ALA A 303 23.52 17.40 2.14
CA ALA A 303 24.63 16.50 1.85
C ALA A 303 24.14 15.15 1.28
N LEU A 304 23.07 14.59 1.86
CA LEU A 304 22.46 13.36 1.37
C LEU A 304 21.95 13.49 -0.06
N TYR A 305 21.13 14.51 -0.37
CA TYR A 305 20.54 14.66 -1.69
C TYR A 305 21.57 15.07 -2.76
N LEU A 306 22.52 15.94 -2.42
CA LEU A 306 23.59 16.37 -3.33
C LEU A 306 24.55 15.22 -3.63
N SER A 307 24.78 14.29 -2.70
CA SER A 307 25.60 13.09 -2.96
C SER A 307 25.05 12.17 -4.06
N ARG A 308 23.76 12.30 -4.37
CA ARG A 308 23.06 11.50 -5.40
C ARG A 308 23.06 12.17 -6.77
N VAL A 309 23.56 13.40 -6.90
CA VAL A 309 23.54 14.20 -8.12
C VAL A 309 24.96 14.60 -8.51
N ARG A 310 25.25 14.66 -9.82
CA ARG A 310 26.53 15.19 -10.30
C ARG A 310 26.56 16.70 -10.11
N CYS A 311 27.56 17.16 -9.37
CA CYS A 311 27.75 18.57 -9.04
C CYS A 311 28.99 19.08 -9.80
N THR A 312 28.96 20.32 -10.29
CA THR A 312 30.14 20.94 -10.93
C THR A 312 31.27 21.14 -9.93
N GLU A 313 30.92 21.48 -8.69
CA GLU A 313 31.82 21.80 -7.60
C GLU A 313 31.25 21.28 -6.28
N PRO A 314 32.09 21.06 -5.25
CA PRO A 314 31.60 20.71 -3.92
C PRO A 314 30.81 21.89 -3.32
N PHE A 315 29.54 21.65 -2.98
CA PHE A 315 28.68 22.66 -2.37
C PHE A 315 28.94 22.84 -0.88
N ASP A 316 28.92 24.09 -0.41
CA ASP A 316 28.90 24.40 1.01
C ASP A 316 27.49 24.15 1.59
N CYS A 317 27.28 22.94 2.10
CA CYS A 317 26.02 22.55 2.73
C CYS A 317 25.70 23.38 3.99
N LYS A 318 26.69 24.01 4.63
CA LYS A 318 26.45 24.89 5.80
C LYS A 318 25.80 26.18 5.36
N LEU A 319 26.32 26.80 4.30
CA LEU A 319 25.73 28.01 3.72
C LEU A 319 24.30 27.75 3.24
N LEU A 320 24.08 26.62 2.54
CA LEU A 320 22.75 26.20 2.10
C LEU A 320 21.78 26.03 3.28
N ALA A 321 22.23 25.43 4.39
CA ALA A 321 21.42 25.27 5.60
C ALA A 321 21.08 26.59 6.28
N GLU A 322 21.96 27.60 6.22
CA GLU A 322 21.71 28.96 6.73
C GLU A 322 20.62 29.66 5.93
N ILE A 323 20.73 29.64 4.59
CA ILE A 323 19.78 30.36 3.74
C ILE A 323 18.44 29.63 3.60
N THR A 324 18.28 28.39 4.06
CA THR A 324 17.04 27.58 3.92
C THR A 324 16.29 27.41 5.24
N GLU A 325 16.35 28.41 6.12
CA GLU A 325 15.58 28.40 7.35
C GLU A 325 14.08 28.17 7.12
N GLY A 326 13.49 27.29 7.93
CA GLY A 326 12.08 26.89 7.81
C GLY A 326 11.77 25.92 6.65
N PHE A 327 12.79 25.41 5.94
CA PHE A 327 12.58 24.38 4.93
C PHE A 327 12.33 23.01 5.57
N SER A 328 11.38 22.26 5.02
CA SER A 328 11.19 20.84 5.32
C SER A 328 12.13 19.96 4.47
N GLY A 329 12.28 18.69 4.83
CA GLY A 329 13.09 17.74 4.05
C GLY A 329 12.61 17.61 2.59
N ALA A 330 11.30 17.61 2.37
CA ALA A 330 10.70 17.57 1.04
C ALA A 330 10.98 18.84 0.21
N GLU A 331 11.09 20.00 0.85
CA GLU A 331 11.43 21.26 0.15
C GLU A 331 12.90 21.30 -0.24
N ILE A 332 13.79 20.75 0.60
CA ILE A 332 15.20 20.58 0.25
C ILE A 332 15.36 19.63 -0.92
N GLU A 333 14.68 18.48 -0.90
CA GLU A 333 14.64 17.54 -2.02
C GLU A 333 14.13 18.21 -3.31
N LEU A 334 13.05 19.00 -3.19
CA LEU A 334 12.49 19.75 -4.31
C LEU A 334 13.49 20.76 -4.87
N ALA A 335 14.21 21.49 -4.01
CA ALA A 335 15.21 22.46 -4.44
C ALA A 335 16.32 21.81 -5.27
N VAL A 336 16.86 20.67 -4.79
CA VAL A 336 17.88 19.91 -5.52
C VAL A 336 17.33 19.37 -6.84
N LYS A 337 16.09 18.88 -6.85
CA LYS A 337 15.43 18.34 -8.05
C LYS A 337 15.18 19.42 -9.11
N GLU A 338 14.66 20.58 -8.73
CA GLU A 338 14.41 21.70 -9.64
C GLU A 338 15.72 22.25 -10.22
N ALA A 339 16.76 22.34 -9.39
CA ALA A 339 18.10 22.73 -9.84
C ALA A 339 18.68 21.73 -10.86
N ALA A 340 18.53 20.42 -10.62
CA ALA A 340 18.96 19.40 -11.57
C ALA A 340 18.18 19.44 -12.89
N LEU A 341 16.85 19.63 -12.82
CA LEU A 341 16.01 19.79 -14.00
C LEU A 341 16.37 21.04 -14.81
N ARG A 342 16.77 22.13 -14.15
CA ARG A 342 17.26 23.34 -14.81
C ARG A 342 18.57 23.09 -15.57
N ALA A 343 19.54 22.44 -14.92
CA ALA A 343 20.79 22.07 -15.57
C ALA A 343 20.55 21.21 -16.83
N LEU A 344 19.65 20.23 -16.75
CA LEU A 344 19.27 19.40 -17.90
C LEU A 344 18.61 20.20 -19.03
N LYS A 345 17.74 21.17 -18.71
CA LYS A 345 17.11 22.05 -19.72
C LYS A 345 18.15 22.90 -20.45
N ASP A 346 19.22 23.29 -19.77
CA ASP A 346 20.34 24.04 -20.34
C ASP A 346 21.35 23.14 -21.09
N GLY A 347 21.07 21.82 -21.20
CA GLY A 347 21.95 20.86 -21.86
C GLY A 347 23.19 20.45 -21.04
N ARG A 348 23.21 20.75 -19.73
CA ARG A 348 24.31 20.39 -18.81
C ARG A 348 23.99 19.08 -18.08
N ASP A 349 25.02 18.28 -17.81
CA ASP A 349 24.92 17.01 -17.06
C ASP A 349 25.33 17.14 -15.59
N SER A 350 25.66 18.35 -15.15
CA SER A 350 26.10 18.68 -13.79
C SER A 350 25.38 19.92 -13.24
N LEU A 351 24.96 19.82 -11.98
CA LEU A 351 24.28 20.88 -11.23
C LEU A 351 25.29 21.92 -10.74
N SER A 352 24.99 23.21 -10.96
CA SER A 352 25.80 24.35 -10.49
C SER A 352 25.17 25.07 -9.30
N GLU A 353 25.96 25.85 -8.57
CA GLU A 353 25.48 26.59 -7.39
C GLU A 353 24.37 27.58 -7.76
N GLN A 354 24.52 28.22 -8.91
CA GLN A 354 23.52 29.18 -9.42
C GLN A 354 22.17 28.52 -9.68
N ASP A 355 22.14 27.25 -10.10
CA ASP A 355 20.88 26.53 -10.31
C ASP A 355 20.17 26.28 -8.98
N LEU A 356 20.95 25.89 -7.96
CA LEU A 356 20.44 25.58 -6.63
C LEU A 356 19.93 26.83 -5.91
N LEU A 357 20.69 27.93 -5.96
CA LEU A 357 20.28 29.20 -5.37
C LEU A 357 18.99 29.72 -5.99
N LYS A 358 18.86 29.67 -7.33
CA LYS A 358 17.62 30.04 -8.04
C LYS A 358 16.45 29.15 -7.63
N ALA A 359 16.65 27.84 -7.54
CA ALA A 359 15.60 26.91 -7.09
C ALA A 359 15.14 27.20 -5.65
N ILE A 360 16.08 27.50 -4.74
CA ILE A 360 15.77 27.88 -3.35
C ILE A 360 14.96 29.18 -3.32
N GLU A 361 15.35 30.18 -4.11
CA GLU A 361 14.65 31.47 -4.18
C GLU A 361 13.22 31.32 -4.73
N GLU A 362 13.03 30.55 -5.80
CA GLU A 362 11.70 30.25 -6.36
C GLU A 362 10.80 29.55 -5.33
N ILE A 363 11.34 28.61 -4.55
CA ILE A 363 10.59 27.92 -3.48
C ILE A 363 10.23 28.88 -2.35
N LYS A 364 11.16 29.76 -1.93
CA LYS A 364 10.87 30.81 -0.93
C LYS A 364 9.77 31.74 -1.41
N GLU A 365 9.81 32.18 -2.66
CA GLU A 365 8.80 33.07 -3.23
C GLU A 365 7.43 32.39 -3.27
N ARG A 366 7.36 31.11 -3.66
CA ARG A 366 6.12 30.31 -3.61
C ARG A 366 5.57 30.23 -2.19
N LYS A 367 6.41 29.96 -1.20
CA LYS A 367 6.01 29.94 0.23
C LYS A 367 5.48 31.30 0.70
N ARG A 368 6.16 32.39 0.33
CA ARG A 368 5.73 33.74 0.67
C ARG A 368 4.37 34.07 0.07
N LYS A 369 4.16 33.78 -1.23
CA LYS A 369 2.86 33.98 -1.91
C LYS A 369 1.76 33.12 -1.29
N ALA A 370 2.05 31.86 -0.97
CA ALA A 370 1.10 30.97 -0.30
C ALA A 370 0.70 31.51 1.09
N PHE A 371 1.65 32.10 1.82
CA PHE A 371 1.39 32.73 3.11
C PHE A 371 0.55 34.01 2.98
N GLU A 372 0.80 34.83 1.95
CA GLU A 372 0.04 36.05 1.66
C GLU A 372 -1.42 35.77 1.22
N LEU A 373 -1.68 34.59 0.63
CA LEU A 373 -3.00 34.14 0.17
C LEU A 373 -3.88 33.53 1.29
N LEU A 374 -3.36 33.33 2.50
CA LEU A 374 -4.14 32.75 3.61
C LEU A 374 -5.15 33.77 4.16
N PRO A 375 -6.44 33.40 4.32
CA PRO A 375 -7.45 34.30 4.89
C PRO A 375 -7.07 34.78 6.29
N ALA A 376 -7.37 36.04 6.61
CA ALA A 376 -7.07 36.68 7.90
C ALA A 376 -7.64 35.95 9.14
N ALA A 377 -8.56 34.98 8.96
CA ALA A 377 -9.08 34.11 10.02
C ALA A 377 -8.07 33.04 10.51
N ALA A 378 -7.00 32.75 9.76
CA ALA A 378 -5.90 31.87 10.18
C ALA A 378 -4.81 32.60 11.01
N SER A 379 -5.09 33.84 11.44
CA SER A 379 -4.16 34.77 12.12
C SER A 379 -3.66 34.33 13.49
N ARG A 380 -4.12 33.20 14.05
CA ARG A 380 -3.56 32.61 15.28
C ARG A 380 -2.19 31.96 15.09
N TYR A 381 -1.74 31.72 13.86
CA TYR A 381 -0.38 31.22 13.55
C TYR A 381 0.61 32.35 13.18
N ARG A 382 0.32 33.61 13.53
CA ARG A 382 1.21 34.76 13.27
C ARG A 382 2.47 34.80 14.15
N ILE A 383 2.60 33.94 15.16
CA ILE A 383 3.68 33.99 16.14
C ILE A 383 4.31 32.60 16.31
N SER A 384 5.14 32.17 15.35
CA SER A 384 6.13 31.10 15.59
C SER A 384 7.07 30.81 14.42
N VAL A 385 7.13 31.65 13.38
CA VAL A 385 8.10 31.46 12.27
C VAL A 385 8.73 32.80 11.92
N TYR A 386 9.60 33.26 12.80
CA TYR A 386 10.72 34.16 12.50
C TYR A 386 11.87 33.79 13.43
#